data_AF-A0A1V2QSU4-F1
#
_entry.id   AF-A0A1V2QSU4-F1
#
_cell.length_a   1.000
_cell.length_b   1.000
_cell.length_c   1.000
_cell.angle_alpha   90.00
_cell.angle_beta   90.00
_cell.angle_gamma   90.00
#
_symmetry.space_group_name_H-M   'P 1'
#
loop_
_entity.id
_entity.type
_entity.pdbx_description
1 polymer ?
#
loop_
_entity_poly.entity_id
_entity_poly.type
_entity_poly.pdbx_seq_one_letter_code
_entity_poly.pdbx_strand_id
1 'polypeptide(L)'
;MFSYSLPERWEQARVALYDETGRSTGPLDPWSLLPVEFFRVVSIIDLVFLSNADERLRDEFCDRALRFLNTRPWRDFDEVRAAMRPTDGLRFAALDVYLVEVDLDTCDPTDRSSVLSAALVHRHDPHEVVGQSEPRWRFARQGGEDDGR
;
A
#
# COMPACT_ATOMS: atom_id res chain seq x y z
N MET A 1 -23.89 23.36 -14.31
CA MET A 1 -22.42 23.30 -14.16
C MET A 1 -22.16 23.11 -12.67
N PHE A 2 -21.95 21.86 -12.23
CA PHE A 2 -21.69 21.56 -10.83
C PHE A 2 -20.18 21.55 -10.63
N SER A 3 -19.65 22.58 -9.96
CA SER A 3 -18.29 22.59 -9.46
C SER A 3 -18.27 21.78 -8.18
N TYR A 4 -17.89 20.51 -8.26
CA TYR A 4 -17.47 19.76 -7.07
C TYR A 4 -16.02 20.15 -6.78
N SER A 5 -15.83 21.26 -6.08
CA SER A 5 -14.60 21.48 -5.32
C SER A 5 -14.69 20.63 -4.07
N LEU A 6 -14.48 19.32 -4.21
CA LEU A 6 -14.07 18.48 -3.10
C LEU A 6 -12.73 19.05 -2.62
N PRO A 7 -12.51 19.26 -1.31
CA PRO A 7 -11.15 19.52 -0.83
C PRO A 7 -10.27 18.40 -1.38
N GLU A 8 -9.16 18.76 -2.02
CA GLU A 8 -8.20 17.81 -2.60
C GLU A 8 -7.62 16.93 -1.49
N ARG A 9 -8.32 15.87 -1.13
CA ARG A 9 -7.82 14.83 -0.23
C ARG A 9 -6.99 13.88 -1.08
N TRP A 10 -5.69 14.08 -1.07
CA TRP A 10 -4.72 13.22 -1.75
C TRP A 10 -4.40 11.96 -0.93
N GLU A 11 -5.43 11.35 -0.38
CA GLU A 11 -5.34 10.10 0.37
C GLU A 11 -5.18 8.94 -0.62
N GLN A 12 -4.14 8.13 -0.45
CA GLN A 12 -3.85 6.98 -1.28
C GLN A 12 -3.65 5.74 -0.42
N ALA A 13 -4.16 4.60 -0.87
CA ALA A 13 -3.82 3.33 -0.25
C ALA A 13 -2.42 2.89 -0.69
N ARG A 14 -1.59 2.50 0.26
CA ARG A 14 -0.25 1.93 0.05
C ARG A 14 -0.12 0.63 0.80
N VAL A 15 0.78 -0.23 0.33
CA VAL A 15 1.00 -1.53 0.95
C VAL A 15 2.47 -1.80 1.20
N ALA A 16 2.74 -2.59 2.24
CA ALA A 16 4.04 -3.19 2.47
C ALA A 16 3.86 -4.69 2.66
N LEU A 17 4.61 -5.47 1.88
CA LEU A 17 4.62 -6.92 1.97
C LEU A 17 5.82 -7.38 2.79
N TYR A 18 5.67 -8.44 3.56
CA TYR A 18 6.75 -8.99 4.38
C TYR A 18 7.00 -10.43 3.99
N ASP A 19 8.26 -10.81 3.83
CA ASP A 19 8.62 -12.20 3.62
C ASP A 19 8.67 -13.00 4.94
N GLU A 20 8.87 -14.31 4.84
CA GLU A 20 8.97 -15.23 5.99
C GLU A 20 10.09 -14.87 6.99
N THR A 21 11.01 -13.97 6.63
CA THR A 21 12.08 -13.47 7.53
C THR A 21 11.74 -12.13 8.16
N GLY A 22 10.56 -11.57 7.87
CA GLY A 22 10.13 -10.26 8.32
C GLY A 22 10.73 -9.10 7.53
N ARG A 23 11.40 -9.36 6.40
CA ARG A 23 11.93 -8.30 5.55
C ARG A 23 10.80 -7.69 4.72
N SER A 24 10.68 -6.37 4.79
CA SER A 24 9.67 -5.61 4.06
C SER A 24 10.05 -5.37 2.60
N THR A 25 9.09 -5.53 1.70
CA THR A 25 9.08 -5.04 0.32
C THR A 25 8.04 -3.92 0.24
N GLY A 26 8.51 -2.67 0.11
CA GLY A 26 7.66 -1.49 -0.02
C GLY A 26 8.17 -0.26 0.72
N PRO A 27 7.40 0.83 0.74
CA PRO A 27 5.97 0.92 0.37
C PRO A 27 5.68 0.86 -1.15
N LEU A 28 4.49 0.36 -1.52
CA LEU A 28 4.09 0.10 -2.91
C LEU A 28 2.63 0.51 -3.19
N ASP A 29 2.28 0.65 -4.47
CA ASP A 29 0.88 0.66 -4.93
C ASP A 29 0.22 -0.72 -4.68
N PRO A 30 -1.08 -0.81 -4.34
CA PRO A 30 -1.77 -2.07 -4.06
C PRO A 30 -2.11 -2.88 -5.33
N TRP A 31 -1.77 -2.40 -6.53
CA TRP A 31 -2.30 -2.91 -7.81
C TRP A 31 -1.99 -4.39 -8.08
N SER A 32 -0.89 -4.91 -7.54
CA SER A 32 -0.50 -6.31 -7.71
C SER A 32 -1.29 -7.29 -6.83
N LEU A 33 -2.07 -6.80 -5.85
CA LEU A 33 -2.75 -7.65 -4.88
C LEU A 33 -3.85 -8.50 -5.50
N LEU A 34 -4.44 -8.07 -6.62
CA LEU A 34 -5.62 -8.70 -7.22
C LEU A 34 -5.51 -8.79 -8.74
N PRO A 35 -5.93 -9.92 -9.36
CA PRO A 35 -5.88 -10.16 -10.80
C PRO A 35 -6.84 -9.29 -11.68
N VAL A 36 -6.95 -7.99 -11.44
CA VAL A 36 -7.82 -7.04 -12.17
C VAL A 36 -7.12 -5.70 -12.50
N GLU A 37 -7.71 -4.90 -13.39
CA GLU A 37 -7.17 -3.60 -13.79
C GLU A 37 -6.92 -2.66 -12.60
N PHE A 38 -5.82 -1.90 -12.61
CA PHE A 38 -5.33 -1.12 -11.45
C PHE A 38 -6.39 -0.21 -10.79
N PHE A 39 -7.25 0.44 -11.59
CA PHE A 39 -8.31 1.32 -11.08
C PHE A 39 -9.39 0.55 -10.31
N ARG A 40 -9.64 -0.72 -10.67
CA ARG A 40 -10.55 -1.60 -9.92
C ARG A 40 -9.94 -2.03 -8.61
N VAL A 41 -8.62 -2.26 -8.57
CA VAL A 41 -7.93 -2.62 -7.33
C VAL A 41 -8.09 -1.51 -6.29
N VAL A 42 -7.90 -0.24 -6.68
CA VAL A 42 -8.10 0.90 -5.77
C VAL A 42 -9.51 0.91 -5.18
N SER A 43 -10.55 0.75 -6.00
CA SER A 43 -11.94 0.71 -5.51
C SER A 43 -12.21 -0.48 -4.59
N ILE A 44 -11.60 -1.64 -4.85
CA ILE A 44 -11.75 -2.82 -3.98
C ILE A 44 -11.06 -2.59 -2.63
N ILE A 45 -9.86 -1.99 -2.64
CA ILE A 45 -9.13 -1.67 -1.40
C ILE A 45 -9.91 -0.68 -0.55
N ASP A 46 -10.46 0.38 -1.15
CA ASP A 46 -11.33 1.33 -0.46
C ASP A 46 -12.55 0.62 0.17
N LEU A 47 -13.25 -0.20 -0.61
CA LEU A 47 -14.41 -0.95 -0.12
C LEU A 47 -14.07 -1.89 1.05
N VAL A 48 -12.94 -2.60 0.99
CA VAL A 48 -12.55 -3.62 1.99
C VAL A 48 -11.97 -2.98 3.26
N PHE A 49 -11.10 -1.97 3.12
CA PHE A 49 -10.28 -1.47 4.22
C PHE A 49 -10.71 -0.11 4.77
N LEU A 50 -11.29 0.77 3.95
CA LEU A 50 -11.62 2.13 4.37
C LEU A 50 -13.12 2.29 4.64
N SER A 51 -13.96 1.67 3.82
CA SER A 51 -15.41 1.81 3.87
C SER A 51 -16.12 0.70 4.67
N ASN A 52 -15.44 -0.39 5.00
CA ASN A 52 -16.01 -1.54 5.73
C ASN A 52 -15.23 -1.82 7.02
N ALA A 53 -15.94 -2.08 8.12
CA ALA A 53 -15.39 -2.38 9.44
C ALA A 53 -15.25 -3.89 9.73
N ASP A 54 -15.66 -4.78 8.81
CA ASP A 54 -15.56 -6.23 8.96
C ASP A 54 -14.11 -6.70 8.85
N GLU A 55 -13.47 -6.94 10.00
CA GLU A 55 -12.09 -7.44 10.09
C GLU A 55 -11.92 -8.81 9.43
N ARG A 56 -12.93 -9.68 9.50
CA ARG A 56 -12.86 -11.01 8.89
C ARG A 56 -12.80 -10.93 7.37
N LEU A 57 -13.52 -9.97 6.77
CA LEU A 57 -13.44 -9.70 5.34
C LEU A 57 -12.03 -9.22 4.94
N ARG A 58 -11.41 -8.35 5.76
CA ARG A 58 -10.04 -7.86 5.55
C ARG A 58 -9.03 -8.99 5.61
N ASP A 59 -9.13 -9.87 6.61
CA ASP A 59 -8.25 -11.03 6.74
C ASP A 59 -8.41 -12.01 5.58
N GLU A 60 -9.65 -12.37 5.21
CA GLU A 60 -9.91 -13.25 4.07
C GLU A 60 -9.36 -12.66 2.76
N PHE A 61 -9.44 -11.34 2.59
CA PHE A 61 -8.87 -10.64 1.47
C PHE A 61 -7.33 -10.79 1.45
N CYS A 62 -6.68 -10.50 2.57
CA CYS A 62 -5.23 -10.59 2.73
C CYS A 62 -4.73 -12.02 2.48
N ASP A 63 -5.39 -13.03 3.06
CA ASP A 63 -5.08 -14.44 2.84
C ASP A 63 -5.10 -14.83 1.36
N ARG A 64 -6.14 -14.39 0.64
CA ARG A 64 -6.29 -14.68 -0.80
C ARG A 64 -5.23 -13.93 -1.62
N ALA A 65 -4.94 -12.67 -1.29
CA ALA A 65 -3.92 -11.87 -1.97
C ALA A 65 -2.52 -12.47 -1.78
N LEU A 66 -2.12 -12.82 -0.55
CA LEU A 66 -0.83 -13.44 -0.27
C LEU A 66 -0.69 -14.81 -0.97
N ARG A 67 -1.74 -15.65 -0.91
CA ARG A 67 -1.76 -16.92 -1.64
C ARG A 67 -1.58 -16.72 -3.14
N PHE A 68 -2.25 -15.71 -3.71
CA PHE A 68 -2.14 -15.40 -5.12
C PHE A 68 -0.72 -14.97 -5.50
N LEU A 69 -0.17 -13.98 -4.80
CA LEU A 69 1.20 -13.46 -5.04
C LEU A 69 2.26 -14.56 -5.00
N ASN A 70 2.13 -15.52 -4.08
CA ASN A 70 3.09 -16.62 -3.91
C ASN A 70 2.93 -17.75 -4.93
N THR A 71 1.76 -17.93 -5.55
CA THR A 71 1.47 -19.10 -6.41
C THR A 71 1.38 -18.76 -7.89
N ARG A 72 0.96 -17.54 -8.23
CA ARG A 72 0.76 -17.10 -9.61
C ARG A 72 1.14 -15.62 -9.75
N PRO A 73 2.43 -15.27 -9.61
CA PRO A 73 2.89 -13.90 -9.86
C PRO A 73 2.55 -13.52 -11.30
N TRP A 74 1.89 -12.39 -11.45
CA TRP A 74 1.14 -12.02 -12.63
C TRP A 74 2.07 -11.50 -13.74
N ARG A 75 2.47 -12.38 -14.66
CA ARG A 75 3.45 -12.04 -15.71
C ARG A 75 2.86 -11.25 -16.88
N ASP A 76 1.56 -11.38 -17.12
CA ASP A 76 0.99 -11.15 -18.46
C ASP A 76 -0.11 -10.07 -18.55
N PHE A 77 -0.42 -9.32 -17.48
CA PHE A 77 -1.51 -8.32 -17.52
C PHE A 77 -1.14 -6.93 -17.00
N ASP A 78 0.03 -6.77 -16.38
CA ASP A 78 0.54 -5.47 -15.97
C ASP A 78 1.72 -5.09 -16.87
N GLU A 79 1.39 -4.54 -18.05
CA GLU A 79 2.37 -3.93 -18.96
C GLU A 79 3.00 -2.66 -18.36
N VAL A 80 2.46 -2.16 -17.23
CA VAL A 80 2.84 -0.88 -16.63
C VAL A 80 3.88 -1.07 -15.50
N ARG A 81 3.79 -2.12 -14.68
CA ARG A 81 4.80 -2.44 -13.64
C ARG A 81 5.04 -3.94 -13.43
N ALA A 82 6.30 -4.30 -13.25
CA ALA A 82 6.71 -5.69 -12.99
C ALA A 82 6.06 -6.25 -11.71
N ALA A 83 5.58 -7.49 -11.78
CA ALA A 83 5.01 -8.20 -10.64
C ALA A 83 5.95 -8.21 -9.43
N MET A 84 5.39 -7.93 -8.24
CA MET A 84 6.12 -7.97 -6.98
C MET A 84 6.71 -9.36 -6.76
N ARG A 85 7.97 -9.40 -6.34
CA ARG A 85 8.64 -10.65 -5.99
C ARG A 85 9.17 -10.56 -4.57
N PRO A 86 8.99 -11.62 -3.77
CA PRO A 86 9.69 -11.73 -2.50
C PRO A 86 11.20 -11.81 -2.76
N THR A 87 11.98 -11.48 -1.74
CA THR A 87 13.43 -11.67 -1.75
C THR A 87 13.77 -13.14 -2.04
N ASP A 88 14.67 -13.40 -2.99
CA ASP A 88 15.35 -14.66 -3.29
C ASP A 88 14.70 -15.95 -2.73
N GLY A 89 13.68 -16.46 -3.42
CA GLY A 89 13.09 -17.78 -3.16
C GLY A 89 12.19 -17.88 -1.93
N LEU A 90 12.05 -16.80 -1.15
CA LEU A 90 11.11 -16.72 -0.02
C LEU A 90 9.67 -16.50 -0.50
N ARG A 91 8.73 -16.57 0.45
CA ARG A 91 7.31 -16.25 0.22
C ARG A 91 6.92 -15.00 1.00
N PHE A 92 5.93 -14.28 0.48
CA PHE A 92 5.24 -13.26 1.28
C PHE A 92 4.40 -13.95 2.36
N ALA A 93 4.58 -13.54 3.61
CA ALA A 93 3.93 -14.12 4.79
C ALA A 93 3.02 -13.14 5.53
N ALA A 94 3.23 -11.83 5.35
CA ALA A 94 2.38 -10.79 5.93
C ALA A 94 2.22 -9.57 5.00
N LEU A 95 1.21 -8.76 5.29
CA LEU A 95 0.85 -7.56 4.53
C LEU A 95 0.35 -6.47 5.49
N ASP A 96 0.89 -5.26 5.33
CA ASP A 96 0.33 -4.05 5.90
C ASP A 96 -0.34 -3.21 4.83
N VAL A 97 -1.50 -2.64 5.17
CA VAL A 97 -2.25 -1.66 4.37
C VAL A 97 -2.22 -0.32 5.09
N TYR A 98 -1.79 0.70 4.38
CA TYR A 98 -1.68 2.08 4.86
C TYR A 98 -2.59 3.00 4.06
N LEU A 99 -3.13 4.01 4.74
CA LEU A 99 -3.66 5.22 4.12
C LEU A 99 -2.59 6.30 4.25
N VAL A 100 -2.17 6.87 3.13
CA VAL A 100 -1.12 7.89 3.11
C VAL A 100 -1.66 9.16 2.49
N GLU A 101 -1.18 10.30 2.95
CA GLU A 101 -1.37 11.58 2.26
C GLU A 101 -0.12 11.87 1.43
N VAL A 102 -0.28 12.33 0.20
CA VAL A 102 0.83 12.74 -0.67
C VAL A 102 0.69 14.19 -1.11
N ASP A 103 1.80 14.82 -1.43
CA ASP A 103 1.85 16.14 -2.07
C ASP A 103 2.03 15.96 -3.59
N LEU A 104 1.17 16.55 -4.39
CA LEU A 104 1.20 16.43 -5.86
C LEU A 104 2.47 17.00 -6.48
N ASP A 105 3.08 18.01 -5.86
CA ASP A 105 4.24 18.69 -6.42
C ASP A 105 5.54 17.93 -6.14
N THR A 106 5.55 17.09 -5.09
CA THR A 106 6.75 16.39 -4.60
C THR A 106 6.64 14.87 -4.59
N CYS A 107 5.47 14.30 -4.90
CA CYS A 107 5.29 12.85 -4.98
C CYS A 107 6.02 12.28 -6.20
N ASP A 108 7.06 11.48 -5.94
CA ASP A 108 7.74 10.74 -6.98
C ASP A 108 6.83 9.61 -7.52
N PRO A 109 6.51 9.59 -8.82
CA PRO A 109 5.68 8.55 -9.40
C PRO A 109 6.34 7.16 -9.34
N THR A 110 7.67 7.09 -9.26
CA THR A 110 8.47 5.87 -9.21
C THR A 110 8.78 5.41 -7.78
N ASP A 111 8.96 6.35 -6.86
CA ASP A 111 9.24 6.08 -5.45
C ASP A 111 8.06 6.46 -4.54
N ARG A 112 7.36 5.43 -4.07
CA ARG A 112 6.12 5.58 -3.29
C ARG A 112 6.34 5.84 -1.80
N SER A 113 7.59 6.01 -1.38
CA SER A 113 7.93 6.39 0.01
C SER A 113 7.69 7.87 0.30
N SER A 114 7.62 8.70 -0.74
CA SER A 114 7.25 10.12 -0.80
C SER A 114 5.89 10.48 -0.16
N VAL A 115 5.77 10.74 1.14
CA VAL A 115 4.45 10.99 1.77
C VAL A 115 4.46 12.17 2.76
N LEU A 116 3.29 12.77 2.99
CA LEU A 116 3.06 13.74 4.06
C LEU A 116 2.74 13.03 5.38
N SER A 117 1.95 11.97 5.31
CA SER A 117 1.57 11.14 6.46
C SER A 117 1.33 9.69 6.02
N ALA A 118 1.43 8.75 6.95
CA ALA A 118 1.14 7.33 6.71
C ALA A 118 0.48 6.74 7.96
N ALA A 119 -0.77 6.30 7.82
CA ALA A 119 -1.54 5.66 8.87
C ALA A 119 -1.75 4.18 8.55
N LEU A 120 -1.35 3.29 9.45
CA LEU A 120 -1.63 1.86 9.31
C LEU A 120 -3.14 1.63 9.47
N VAL A 121 -3.79 1.14 8.41
CA VAL A 121 -5.22 0.83 8.39
C VAL A 121 -5.46 -0.59 8.86
N HIS A 122 -4.62 -1.52 8.42
CA HIS A 122 -4.75 -2.93 8.74
C HIS A 122 -3.40 -3.64 8.60
N ARG A 123 -3.12 -4.53 9.54
CA ARG A 123 -2.01 -5.47 9.49
C ARG A 123 -2.57 -6.88 9.48
N HIS A 124 -2.19 -7.64 8.47
CA HIS A 124 -2.43 -9.07 8.41
C HIS A 124 -1.10 -9.81 8.58
N ASP A 125 -0.86 -10.35 9.77
CA ASP A 125 0.36 -11.03 10.15
C ASP A 125 0.07 -12.30 10.98
N PRO A 126 -0.45 -13.37 10.34
CA PRO A 126 -0.85 -14.59 11.04
C PRO A 126 0.32 -15.40 11.62
N HIS A 127 1.55 -15.04 11.25
CA HIS A 127 2.77 -15.76 11.65
C HIS A 127 3.72 -14.90 12.49
N GLU A 128 3.30 -13.70 12.87
CA GLU A 128 4.08 -12.75 13.69
C GLU A 128 5.48 -12.47 13.10
N VAL A 129 5.57 -12.40 11.76
CA VAL A 129 6.84 -12.15 11.06
C VAL A 129 7.17 -10.66 11.00
N VAL A 130 6.17 -9.78 11.19
CA VAL A 130 6.39 -8.34 11.17
C VAL A 130 7.03 -7.93 12.50
N GLY A 131 8.36 -7.86 12.50
CA GLY A 131 9.13 -7.27 13.59
C GLY A 131 8.96 -5.75 13.69
N GLN A 132 9.96 -5.06 14.24
CA GLN A 132 10.02 -3.58 14.26
C GLN A 132 10.39 -2.94 12.91
N SER A 133 10.48 -3.74 11.85
CA SER A 133 10.81 -3.27 10.51
C SER A 133 9.61 -2.55 9.90
N GLU A 134 9.50 -1.26 10.16
CA GLU A 134 8.53 -0.42 9.47
C GLU A 134 8.89 -0.26 7.98
N PRO A 135 7.89 -0.06 7.09
CA PRO A 135 8.17 0.31 5.72
C PRO A 135 8.98 1.61 5.71
N ARG A 136 9.91 1.75 4.75
CA ARG A 136 10.76 2.93 4.65
C ARG A 136 9.97 4.12 4.07
N TRP A 137 9.22 4.80 4.91
CA TRP A 137 8.57 6.07 4.58
C TRP A 137 9.58 7.21 4.56
N ARG A 138 9.39 8.19 3.66
CA ARG A 138 10.09 9.47 3.68
C ARG A 138 9.04 10.56 3.82
N PHE A 139 8.94 11.11 5.03
CA PHE A 139 8.01 12.18 5.30
C PHE A 139 8.57 13.49 4.76
N ALA A 140 7.83 14.15 3.86
CA ALA A 140 8.18 15.50 3.45
C ALA A 140 8.11 16.41 4.67
N ARG A 141 9.13 17.26 4.84
CA ARG A 141 9.12 18.28 5.89
C ARG A 141 7.96 19.22 5.58
N GLN A 142 6.97 19.32 6.47
CA GLN A 142 6.09 20.48 6.46
C GLN A 142 6.99 21.70 6.53
N GLY A 143 7.01 22.52 5.48
CA GLY A 143 7.73 23.77 5.49
C GLY A 143 7.20 24.58 6.67
N GLY A 144 8.01 24.70 7.71
CA GLY A 144 7.77 25.71 8.71
C GLY A 144 7.83 27.04 8.00
N GLU A 145 6.71 27.76 7.99
CA GLU A 145 6.75 29.21 7.98
C GLU A 145 7.61 29.62 9.17
N ASP A 146 8.89 29.87 8.90
CA ASP A 146 9.77 30.58 9.82
C ASP A 146 9.39 32.06 9.70
N ASP A 147 8.24 32.39 10.29
CA ASP A 147 7.82 33.76 10.50
C ASP A 147 8.43 34.24 11.82
N GLY A 148 9.53 34.99 11.70
CA GLY A 148 9.96 35.95 12.70
C GLY A 148 11.13 35.55 13.61
N ARG A 149 12.34 36.00 13.22
CA ARG A 149 13.10 37.00 14.00
C ARG A 149 14.27 37.61 13.23
#